data_AF-A0ABD7GNP6-F1
#
_entry.id   AF-A0ABD7GNP6-F1
#
_cell.length_a   1.000
_cell.length_b   1.000
_cell.length_c   1.000
_cell.angle_alpha   90.00
_cell.angle_beta   90.00
_cell.angle_gamma   90.00
#
_symmetry.space_group_name_H-M   'P 1'
#
loop_
_entity.id
_entity.type
_entity.pdbx_description
1 polymer ?
#
loop_
_entity_poly.entity_id
_entity_poly.type
_entity_poly.pdbx_seq_one_letter_code
_entity_poly.pdbx_strand_id
1 'polypeptide(L)'
;GCTLQQVAEASGMTKGYLSQLLNAKIKSPSAQKLEALHRFLGLEFPRRQKSVGVVFGKFYPLHTGHIYLIQRACSQVDELHIIMGY
;
A
#
# COMPACT_ATOMS: atom_id res chain seq x y z
N GLY A 1 -27.68 1.45 7.30
CA GLY A 1 -26.57 1.52 8.28
C GLY A 1 -26.24 0.13 8.76
N CYS A 2 -24.95 -0.22 8.89
CA CYS A 2 -24.52 -1.53 9.39
C CYS A 2 -24.32 -1.49 10.90
N THR A 3 -24.75 -2.54 11.61
CA THR A 3 -24.53 -2.68 13.05
C THR A 3 -23.14 -3.22 13.34
N LEU A 4 -22.59 -2.91 14.51
CA LEU A 4 -21.27 -3.38 14.94
C LEU A 4 -21.19 -4.92 15.01
N GLN A 5 -22.33 -5.59 15.25
CA GLN A 5 -22.43 -7.05 15.24
C GLN A 5 -22.26 -7.62 13.82
N GLN A 6 -22.92 -7.02 12.83
CA GLN A 6 -22.83 -7.44 11.42
C GLN A 6 -21.40 -7.30 10.88
N VAL A 7 -20.73 -6.19 11.19
CA VAL A 7 -19.34 -5.97 10.77
C VAL A 7 -18.40 -6.97 11.42
N ALA A 8 -18.59 -7.26 12.72
CA ALA A 8 -17.78 -8.21 13.46
C ALA A 8 -17.91 -9.63 12.87
N GLU A 9 -19.15 -10.07 12.62
CA GLU A 9 -19.44 -11.38 12.04
C GLU A 9 -18.85 -11.52 10.62
N ALA A 10 -19.07 -10.53 9.77
CA ALA A 10 -18.55 -10.55 8.40
C ALA A 10 -17.02 -10.45 8.32
N SER A 11 -16.37 -9.84 9.32
CA SER A 11 -14.91 -9.72 9.39
C SER A 11 -14.25 -10.83 10.21
N GLY A 12 -15.01 -11.82 10.69
CA GLY A 12 -14.49 -12.92 11.53
C GLY A 12 -13.93 -12.47 12.89
N MET A 13 -14.44 -11.37 13.43
CA MET A 13 -14.03 -10.80 14.71
C MET A 13 -15.15 -10.87 15.74
N THR A 14 -14.81 -10.80 17.03
CA THR A 14 -15.84 -10.59 18.06
C THR A 14 -16.23 -9.11 18.12
N LYS A 15 -17.49 -8.83 18.50
CA LYS A 15 -17.98 -7.47 18.74
C LYS A 15 -17.08 -6.70 19.72
N GLY A 16 -16.58 -7.38 20.76
CA GLY A 16 -15.65 -6.82 21.74
C GLY A 16 -14.31 -6.44 21.12
N TYR A 17 -13.72 -7.31 20.29
CA TYR A 17 -12.46 -7.03 19.60
C TYR A 17 -12.62 -5.84 18.64
N LEU A 18 -13.69 -5.80 17.84
CA LEU A 18 -13.96 -4.68 16.94
C LEU A 18 -14.18 -3.36 17.71
N SER A 19 -14.86 -3.41 18.86
CA SER A 19 -15.03 -2.24 19.74
C SER A 19 -13.68 -1.75 20.28
N GLN A 20 -12.80 -2.64 20.73
CA GLN A 20 -11.46 -2.26 21.18
C GLN A 20 -10.61 -1.68 20.05
N LEU A 21 -10.74 -2.22 18.83
CA LEU A 21 -10.07 -1.71 17.63
C LEU A 21 -10.51 -0.27 17.32
N LEU A 22 -11.83 -0.02 17.30
CA LEU A 22 -12.40 1.31 17.03
C LEU A 22 -12.05 2.34 18.12
N ASN A 23 -11.91 1.90 19.37
CA ASN A 23 -11.50 2.76 20.49
C ASN A 23 -9.97 2.89 20.63
N ALA A 24 -9.19 2.53 19.60
CA ALA A 24 -7.73 2.59 19.59
C ALA A 24 -7.03 1.85 20.76
N LYS A 25 -7.72 0.87 21.39
CA LYS A 25 -7.16 0.05 22.48
C LYS A 25 -6.23 -1.05 21.94
N ILE A 26 -6.32 -1.36 20.66
CA ILE A 26 -5.46 -2.33 19.97
C ILE A 26 -4.41 -1.57 19.18
N LYS A 27 -3.14 -1.68 19.59
CA LYS A 27 -2.01 -1.00 18.93
C LYS A 27 -1.51 -1.73 17.67
N SER A 28 -1.63 -3.05 17.65
CA SER A 28 -1.08 -3.91 16.57
C SER A 28 -2.11 -4.98 16.16
N PRO A 29 -3.13 -4.64 15.37
CA PRO A 29 -4.05 -5.63 14.81
C PRO A 29 -3.33 -6.52 13.79
N SER A 30 -3.76 -7.78 13.65
CA SER A 30 -3.17 -8.67 12.65
C SER A 30 -3.57 -8.25 11.23
N ALA A 31 -2.67 -8.46 10.27
CA ALA A 31 -2.92 -8.14 8.86
C ALA A 31 -4.16 -8.85 8.31
N GLN A 32 -4.39 -10.11 8.69
CA GLN A 32 -5.58 -10.87 8.31
C GLN A 32 -6.89 -10.22 8.76
N LYS A 33 -6.91 -9.68 9.99
CA LYS A 33 -8.10 -9.01 10.55
C LYS A 33 -8.36 -7.68 9.85
N LEU A 34 -7.31 -6.89 9.61
CA LEU A 34 -7.44 -5.65 8.84
C LEU A 34 -7.91 -5.91 7.40
N GLU A 35 -7.40 -6.97 6.76
CA GLU A 35 -7.83 -7.36 5.41
C GLU A 35 -9.33 -7.70 5.37
N ALA A 36 -9.81 -8.50 6.32
CA ALA A 36 -11.22 -8.89 6.40
C ALA A 36 -12.13 -7.67 6.56
N LEU A 37 -11.73 -6.70 7.40
CA LEU A 37 -12.47 -5.46 7.60
C LEU A 37 -12.47 -4.58 6.34
N HIS A 38 -11.33 -4.44 5.66
CA HIS A 38 -11.28 -3.66 4.41
C HIS A 38 -12.11 -4.31 3.30
N ARG A 39 -12.10 -5.64 3.18
CA ARG A 39 -12.96 -6.36 2.24
C ARG A 39 -14.44 -6.10 2.51
N PHE A 40 -14.85 -6.15 3.78
CA PHE A 40 -16.23 -5.85 4.17
C PHE A 40 -16.63 -4.40 3.84
N LEU A 41 -15.73 -3.45 4.06
CA LEU A 41 -15.98 -2.03 3.80
C LEU A 41 -15.82 -1.64 2.32
N GLY A 42 -15.44 -2.58 1.44
CA GLY A 42 -15.15 -2.29 0.03
C GLY A 42 -13.93 -1.38 -0.15
N LEU A 43 -13.05 -1.30 0.85
CA LEU A 43 -11.82 -0.53 0.79
C LEU A 43 -10.74 -1.34 0.09
N GLU A 44 -9.97 -0.69 -0.78
CA GLU A 44 -8.75 -1.27 -1.31
C GLU A 44 -7.77 -1.48 -0.14
N PHE A 45 -7.65 -2.72 0.36
CA PHE A 45 -6.52 -3.09 1.21
C PHE A 45 -5.27 -3.02 0.33
N PRO A 46 -4.16 -2.39 0.76
CA PRO A 46 -2.95 -2.31 -0.05
C PRO A 46 -2.34 -3.72 -0.19
N ARG A 47 -2.87 -4.49 -1.15
CA ARG A 47 -2.44 -5.83 -1.53
C ARG A 47 -1.38 -5.82 -2.61
N ARG A 48 -1.11 -4.68 -3.23
CA ARG A 48 0.03 -4.59 -4.15
C ARG A 48 1.27 -4.28 -3.33
N GLN A 49 2.08 -5.31 -3.13
CA GLN A 49 3.51 -5.13 -2.94
C GLN A 49 4.00 -4.34 -4.17
N LYS A 50 4.20 -3.03 -3.99
CA LYS A 50 4.67 -2.16 -5.07
C LYS A 50 6.08 -2.58 -5.45
N SER A 51 6.32 -2.76 -6.73
CA SER A 51 7.67 -2.88 -7.27
C SER A 51 8.31 -1.48 -7.28
N VAL A 52 9.46 -1.34 -6.62
CA VAL A 52 10.17 -0.06 -6.49
C VAL A 52 11.52 -0.17 -7.17
N GLY A 53 11.77 0.71 -8.14
CA GLY A 53 13.04 0.83 -8.86
C GLY A 53 13.83 2.06 -8.42
N VAL A 54 15.15 1.98 -8.55
CA VAL A 54 16.05 3.12 -8.31
C VAL A 54 17.01 3.26 -9.48
N VAL A 55 17.14 4.48 -10.01
CA VAL A 55 18.13 4.85 -11.02
C VAL A 55 18.99 5.98 -10.44
N PHE A 56 20.31 5.84 -10.52
CA PHE A 56 21.26 6.85 -10.05
C PHE A 56 22.27 7.19 -11.13
N GLY A 57 22.68 8.46 -11.22
CA GLY A 57 23.68 8.87 -12.21
C GLY A 57 23.81 10.38 -12.39
N LYS A 58 24.80 10.77 -13.20
CA LYS A 58 24.96 12.14 -13.70
C LYS A 58 24.26 12.24 -15.05
N PHE A 59 23.16 13.00 -15.11
CA PHE A 59 22.31 13.06 -16.29
C PHE A 59 22.63 14.25 -17.21
N TYR A 60 23.62 15.08 -16.86
CA TYR A 60 24.00 16.26 -17.61
C TYR A 60 25.27 16.01 -18.47
N PRO A 61 25.28 16.41 -19.76
CA PRO A 61 24.15 16.93 -20.52
C PRO A 61 23.13 15.82 -20.83
N LEU A 62 21.84 16.20 -20.80
CA LEU A 62 20.76 15.27 -21.06
C LEU A 62 20.76 14.89 -22.55
N HIS A 63 20.64 13.59 -22.84
CA HIS A 63 20.53 13.08 -24.20
C HIS A 63 19.56 11.90 -24.26
N THR A 64 19.23 11.45 -25.47
CA THR A 64 18.19 10.43 -25.73
C THR A 64 18.41 9.12 -24.97
N GLY A 65 19.67 8.75 -24.70
CA GLY A 65 20.01 7.56 -23.91
C GLY A 65 19.46 7.61 -22.48
N HIS A 66 19.56 8.76 -21.81
CA HIS A 66 19.01 8.97 -20.47
C HIS A 66 17.49 8.84 -20.46
N ILE A 67 16.83 9.44 -21.45
CA ILE A 67 15.36 9.39 -21.59
C ILE A 67 14.90 7.96 -21.80
N TYR A 68 15.56 7.23 -22.72
CA TYR A 68 15.22 5.83 -22.99
C TYR A 68 15.42 4.94 -21.76
N LEU A 69 16.52 5.14 -21.03
CA LEU A 69 16.81 4.38 -19.80
C LEU A 69 15.74 4.61 -18.74
N ILE A 70 15.38 5.87 -18.47
CA ILE A 70 14.36 6.23 -17.47
C ILE A 70 12.99 5.70 -17.90
N GLN A 71 12.62 5.86 -19.16
CA GLN A 71 11.33 5.39 -19.69
C GLN A 71 11.22 3.86 -19.60
N ARG A 72 12.29 3.15 -19.95
CA ARG A 72 12.35 1.68 -19.84
C ARG A 72 12.34 1.20 -18.39
N ALA A 73 12.96 1.93 -17.47
CA ALA A 73 12.90 1.61 -16.05
C ALA A 73 11.49 1.83 -15.49
N CYS A 74 10.85 2.95 -15.87
CA CYS A 74 9.49 3.30 -15.43
C CYS A 74 8.45 2.27 -15.88
N SER A 75 8.62 1.63 -17.05
CA SER A 75 7.70 0.58 -17.50
C SER A 75 7.84 -0.75 -16.76
N GLN A 76 8.85 -0.91 -15.89
CA GLN A 76 9.12 -2.17 -15.19
C GLN A 76 8.73 -2.15 -13.71
N VAL A 77 8.44 -0.97 -13.16
CA VAL A 77 8.16 -0.78 -11.73
C VAL A 77 6.94 0.10 -11.52
N ASP A 78 6.23 -0.11 -10.42
CA ASP A 78 5.10 0.73 -10.02
C ASP A 78 5.57 2.12 -9.55
N GLU A 79 6.79 2.20 -8.99
CA GLU A 79 7.40 3.42 -8.47
C GLU A 79 8.89 3.46 -8.82
N LEU A 80 9.36 4.57 -9.42
CA LEU A 80 10.75 4.77 -9.81
C LEU A 80 11.33 6.02 -9.14
N HIS A 81 12.39 5.86 -8.37
CA HIS A 81 13.16 6.98 -7.81
C HIS A 81 14.40 7.25 -8.66
N ILE A 82 14.62 8.51 -9.01
CA ILE A 82 15.82 8.96 -9.75
C ILE A 82 16.67 9.82 -8.83
N ILE A 83 17.91 9.38 -8.59
CA ILE A 83 18.90 10.10 -7.78
C ILE A 83 19.89 10.77 -8.73
N MET A 84 19.83 12.09 -8.80
CA MET A 84 20.73 12.88 -9.65
C MET A 84 22.01 13.21 -8.87
N GLY A 85 23.13 12.69 -9.36
CA GLY A 85 24.46 13.09 -8.89
C GLY A 85 24.87 14.42 -9.53
N TYR A 86 25.44 15.31 -8.71
CA TYR A 86 26.07 16.57 -9.15
C TYR A 86 27.47 16.27 -9.72
#